data_AF-A0A8J8BFB9-F1
#
_entry.id   AF-A0A8J8BFB9-F1
#
_cell.length_a   1.000
_cell.length_b   1.000
_cell.length_c   1.000
_cell.angle_alpha   90.00
_cell.angle_beta   90.00
_cell.angle_gamma   90.00
#
_symmetry.space_group_name_H-M   'P 1'
#
loop_
_entity.id
_entity.type
_entity.pdbx_description
1 polymer ?
#
loop_
_entity_poly.entity_id
_entity_poly.type
_entity_poly.pdbx_seq_one_letter_code
_entity_poly.pdbx_strand_id
1 'polypeptide(L)'
;MTRRSGSSARAQALLKAAEAVARRDAERIAREKAVQAALAEFFHAQGEIERIYAEAGKTAAPFEQITRDAVRTLDRLGENRTGIAALTGLPVARVREYVLDDGGSLKPAHSAPTHEAGCAGRDE
;
A
#
# COMPACT_ATOMS: atom_id res chain seq x y z
N MET A 1 21.83 77.00 -14.31
CA MET A 1 22.51 75.74 -14.68
C MET A 1 21.98 74.61 -13.82
N THR A 2 21.00 73.82 -14.29
CA THR A 2 20.38 72.73 -13.50
C THR A 2 20.03 71.54 -14.41
N ARG A 3 21.05 70.75 -14.79
CA ARG A 3 20.85 69.47 -15.53
C ARG A 3 21.88 68.39 -15.15
N ARG A 4 22.23 68.25 -13.86
CA ARG A 4 23.04 67.11 -13.37
C ARG A 4 22.30 66.11 -12.48
N SER A 5 21.14 66.48 -11.92
CA SER A 5 20.39 65.63 -10.98
C SER A 5 19.59 64.50 -11.62
N GLY A 6 19.16 64.63 -12.88
CA GLY A 6 18.27 63.65 -13.54
C GLY A 6 18.93 62.30 -13.85
N SER A 7 20.23 62.28 -14.17
CA SER A 7 20.96 61.05 -14.47
C SER A 7 21.20 60.21 -13.21
N SER A 8 21.59 60.86 -12.10
CA SER A 8 21.80 60.21 -10.80
C SER A 8 20.49 59.69 -10.19
N ALA A 9 19.40 60.46 -10.28
CA ALA A 9 18.08 60.03 -9.82
C ALA A 9 17.54 58.83 -10.64
N ARG A 10 17.74 58.83 -11.96
CA ARG A 10 17.37 57.69 -12.82
C ARG A 10 18.20 56.45 -12.47
N ALA A 11 19.51 56.59 -12.25
CA ALA A 11 20.36 55.45 -11.87
C ALA A 11 19.93 54.84 -10.52
N GLN A 12 19.64 55.67 -9.52
CA GLN A 12 19.12 55.19 -8.22
C GLN A 12 17.74 54.53 -8.35
N ALA A 13 16.86 55.07 -9.19
CA ALA A 13 15.55 54.47 -9.44
C ALA A 13 15.68 53.08 -10.11
N LEU A 14 16.61 52.93 -11.05
CA LEU A 14 16.89 51.63 -11.68
C LEU A 14 17.45 50.61 -10.70
N LEU A 15 18.36 51.01 -9.81
CA LEU A 15 18.90 50.13 -8.77
C LEU A 15 17.80 49.64 -7.82
N LYS A 16 16.97 50.56 -7.33
CA LYS A 16 15.83 50.20 -6.46
C LYS A 16 14.83 49.29 -7.16
N ALA A 17 14.57 49.51 -8.45
CA ALA A 17 13.70 48.63 -9.24
C ALA A 17 14.31 47.23 -9.38
N ALA A 18 15.62 47.13 -9.65
CA ALA A 18 16.32 45.85 -9.75
C ALA A 18 16.32 45.10 -8.41
N GLU A 19 16.55 45.80 -7.29
CA GLU A 19 16.48 45.21 -5.94
C GLU A 19 15.07 44.71 -5.60
N ALA A 20 14.03 45.47 -5.97
CA ALA A 20 12.64 45.07 -5.75
C ALA A 20 12.28 43.80 -6.55
N VAL A 21 12.74 43.71 -7.80
CA VAL A 21 12.55 42.51 -8.64
C VAL A 21 13.31 41.32 -8.05
N ALA A 22 14.58 41.50 -7.68
CA ALA A 22 15.40 40.46 -7.08
C ALA A 22 14.77 39.91 -5.79
N ARG A 23 14.21 40.78 -4.95
CA ARG A 23 13.49 40.36 -3.73
C ARG A 23 12.25 39.54 -4.06
N ARG A 24 11.43 39.99 -5.01
CA ARG A 24 10.23 39.26 -5.44
C ARG A 24 10.57 37.89 -6.00
N ASP A 25 11.63 37.79 -6.81
CA ASP A 25 12.06 36.52 -7.38
C ASP A 25 12.62 35.58 -6.30
N ALA A 26 13.38 36.10 -5.32
CA ALA A 26 13.85 35.32 -4.19
C ALA A 26 12.67 34.74 -3.37
N GLU A 27 11.64 35.55 -3.11
CA GLU A 27 10.41 35.09 -2.44
C GLU A 27 9.61 34.08 -3.27
N ARG A 28 9.57 34.25 -4.59
CA ARG A 28 8.92 33.29 -5.49
C ARG A 28 9.63 31.94 -5.45
N ILE A 29 10.95 31.94 -5.60
CA ILE A 29 11.78 30.73 -5.57
C ILE A 29 11.69 30.05 -4.19
N ALA A 30 11.70 30.82 -3.10
CA ALA A 30 11.55 30.26 -1.76
C ALA A 30 10.20 29.55 -1.58
N ARG A 31 9.11 30.16 -2.07
CA ARG A 31 7.77 29.55 -2.05
C ARG A 31 7.69 28.31 -2.91
N GLU A 32 8.21 28.34 -4.13
CA GLU A 32 8.23 27.19 -5.04
C GLU A 32 9.00 26.01 -4.42
N LYS A 33 10.16 26.27 -3.80
CA LYS A 33 10.93 25.25 -3.07
C LYS A 33 10.16 24.66 -1.89
N ALA A 34 9.47 25.50 -1.12
CA ALA A 34 8.67 25.03 0.01
C ALA A 34 7.51 24.12 -0.45
N VAL A 35 6.83 24.50 -1.54
CA VAL A 35 5.76 23.68 -2.13
C VAL A 35 6.32 22.35 -2.66
N GLN A 36 7.45 22.38 -3.36
CA GLN A 36 8.08 21.16 -3.87
C GLN A 36 8.49 20.21 -2.74
N ALA A 37 9.06 20.74 -1.65
CA ALA A 37 9.42 19.95 -0.48
C ALA A 37 8.17 19.32 0.17
N ALA A 38 7.11 20.09 0.36
CA ALA A 38 5.86 19.60 0.93
C ALA A 38 5.20 18.51 0.05
N LEU A 39 5.22 18.68 -1.27
CA LEU A 39 4.71 17.68 -2.21
C LEU A 39 5.55 16.40 -2.18
N ALA A 40 6.88 16.51 -2.11
CA ALA A 40 7.76 15.35 -2.00
C ALA A 40 7.50 14.56 -0.72
N GLU A 41 7.33 15.24 0.41
CA GLU A 41 6.99 14.61 1.69
C GLU A 41 5.61 13.95 1.65
N PHE A 42 4.61 14.61 1.06
CA PHE A 42 3.27 14.06 0.89
C PHE A 42 3.28 12.76 0.08
N PHE A 43 3.93 12.75 -1.09
CA PHE A 43 3.98 11.54 -1.92
C PHE A 43 4.81 10.42 -1.29
N HIS A 44 5.86 10.77 -0.54
CA HIS A 44 6.61 9.79 0.25
C HIS A 44 5.72 9.15 1.33
N ALA A 45 5.01 9.96 2.11
CA ALA A 45 4.09 9.46 3.14
C ALA A 45 2.97 8.61 2.54
N GLN A 46 2.41 9.03 1.40
CA GLN A 46 1.39 8.25 0.69
C GLN A 46 1.94 6.89 0.24
N GLY A 47 3.14 6.86 -0.35
CA GLY A 47 3.79 5.62 -0.77
C GLY A 47 4.05 4.66 0.40
N GLU A 48 4.49 5.18 1.54
CA GLU A 48 4.70 4.38 2.75
C GLU A 48 3.38 3.81 3.30
N ILE A 49 2.30 4.60 3.29
CA ILE A 49 0.97 4.11 3.69
C ILE A 49 0.50 2.98 2.77
N GLU A 50 0.61 3.16 1.46
CA GLU A 50 0.24 2.12 0.47
C GLU A 50 1.06 0.85 0.67
N ARG A 51 2.36 0.99 0.95
CA ARG A 51 3.25 -0.13 1.26
C ARG A 51 2.80 -0.86 2.53
N ILE A 52 2.51 -0.13 3.60
CA ILE A 52 2.01 -0.71 4.86
C ILE A 52 0.71 -1.49 4.62
N TYR A 53 -0.23 -0.93 3.86
CA TYR A 53 -1.46 -1.65 3.52
C TYR A 53 -1.21 -2.91 2.71
N ALA A 54 -0.30 -2.86 1.74
CA ALA A 54 0.06 -4.03 0.94
C ALA A 54 0.75 -5.12 1.79
N GLU A 55 1.67 -4.73 2.68
CA GLU A 55 2.36 -5.65 3.59
C GLU A 55 1.43 -6.24 4.66
N ALA A 56 0.53 -5.43 5.23
CA ALA A 56 -0.50 -5.88 6.15
C ALA A 56 -1.45 -6.86 5.45
N GLY A 57 -1.88 -6.56 4.23
CA GLY A 57 -2.74 -7.46 3.42
C GLY A 57 -2.06 -8.80 3.13
N LYS A 58 -0.78 -8.78 2.75
CA LYS A 58 0.01 -10.02 2.56
C LYS A 58 0.13 -10.84 3.85
N THR A 59 0.37 -10.18 4.97
CA THR A 59 0.47 -10.83 6.29
C THR A 59 -0.87 -11.38 6.76
N ALA A 60 -1.98 -10.70 6.46
CA ALA A 60 -3.32 -11.10 6.84
C ALA A 60 -3.90 -12.23 5.96
N ALA A 61 -3.48 -12.34 4.70
CA ALA A 61 -4.05 -13.29 3.74
C ALA A 61 -4.06 -14.77 4.20
N PRO A 62 -3.00 -15.32 4.84
CA PRO A 62 -3.03 -16.68 5.36
C PRO A 62 -4.08 -16.87 6.46
N PHE A 63 -4.26 -15.88 7.33
CA PHE A 63 -5.25 -15.94 8.42
C PHE A 63 -6.67 -15.86 7.89
N GLU A 64 -6.91 -15.05 6.85
CA GLU A 64 -8.19 -14.99 6.14
C GLU A 64 -8.56 -16.35 5.54
N GLN A 65 -7.59 -17.04 4.93
CA GLN A 65 -7.79 -18.37 4.37
C GLN A 65 -8.11 -19.41 5.45
N ILE A 66 -7.33 -19.44 6.54
CA ILE A 66 -7.57 -20.35 7.68
C ILE A 66 -8.95 -20.10 8.28
N THR A 67 -9.34 -18.83 8.43
CA THR A 67 -10.64 -18.43 8.97
C THR A 67 -11.79 -18.92 8.08
N ARG A 68 -11.65 -18.75 6.76
CA ARG A 68 -12.61 -19.26 5.77
C ARG A 68 -12.75 -20.78 5.84
N ASP A 69 -11.63 -21.50 5.92
CA ASP A 69 -11.63 -22.96 5.98
C ASP A 69 -12.23 -23.48 7.29
N ALA A 70 -11.97 -22.80 8.42
CA ALA A 70 -12.60 -23.10 9.70
C ALA A 70 -14.13 -22.90 9.64
N VAL A 71 -14.60 -21.78 9.10
CA VAL A 71 -16.04 -21.49 8.92
C VAL A 71 -16.71 -22.56 8.06
N ARG A 72 -16.11 -22.95 6.93
CA ARG A 72 -16.63 -24.02 6.07
C ARG A 72 -16.64 -25.38 6.76
N THR A 73 -15.63 -25.65 7.59
CA THR A 73 -15.58 -26.90 8.36
C THR A 73 -16.72 -26.96 9.36
N LEU A 74 -16.99 -25.86 10.08
CA LEU A 74 -18.12 -25.78 11.02
C LEU A 74 -19.47 -25.91 10.30
N ASP A 75 -19.62 -25.29 9.13
CA ASP A 75 -20.84 -25.41 8.30
C ASP A 75 -21.08 -26.87 7.86
N ARG A 76 -20.03 -27.59 7.43
CA ARG A 76 -20.11 -29.02 7.08
C ARG A 76 -20.44 -29.93 8.26
N LEU A 77 -20.09 -29.52 9.48
CA LEU A 77 -20.46 -30.23 10.72
C LEU A 77 -21.92 -29.99 11.12
N GLY A 78 -22.66 -29.14 10.39
CA GLY A 78 -24.07 -28.86 10.61
C GLY A 78 -24.33 -27.73 11.60
N GLU A 79 -23.31 -26.94 11.97
CA GLU A 79 -23.51 -25.77 12.82
C GLU A 79 -24.33 -24.70 12.11
N ASN A 80 -25.25 -24.07 12.85
CA ASN A 80 -26.02 -22.97 12.29
C ASN A 80 -25.16 -21.71 12.20
N ARG A 81 -25.46 -20.82 11.24
CA ARG A 81 -24.66 -19.61 10.96
C ARG A 81 -24.50 -18.69 12.17
N THR A 82 -25.49 -18.63 13.05
CA THR A 82 -25.45 -17.83 14.28
C THR A 82 -24.48 -18.45 15.29
N GLY A 83 -24.46 -19.79 15.39
CA GLY A 83 -23.51 -20.56 16.20
C GLY A 83 -22.07 -20.40 15.69
N ILE A 84 -21.87 -20.48 14.37
CA ILE A 84 -20.56 -20.23 13.76
C ILE A 84 -20.08 -18.81 14.05
N ALA A 85 -20.95 -17.80 13.91
CA ALA A 85 -20.63 -16.41 14.24
C ALA A 85 -20.23 -16.25 15.71
N ALA A 86 -20.96 -16.89 16.63
CA ALA A 86 -20.64 -16.87 18.05
C ALA A 86 -19.30 -17.55 18.38
N LEU A 87 -18.99 -18.69 17.75
CA LEU A 87 -17.75 -19.43 17.99
C LEU A 87 -16.51 -18.75 17.40
N THR A 88 -16.66 -18.12 16.24
CA THR A 88 -15.54 -17.48 15.52
C THR A 88 -15.39 -16.00 15.84
N GLY A 89 -16.38 -15.39 16.49
CA GLY A 89 -16.45 -13.94 16.73
C GLY A 89 -16.70 -13.13 15.45
N LEU A 90 -17.01 -13.78 14.32
CA LEU A 90 -17.26 -13.12 13.05
C LEU A 90 -18.69 -12.59 12.97
N PRO A 91 -18.92 -11.45 12.29
CA PRO A 91 -20.26 -11.02 11.94
C PRO A 91 -20.98 -12.06 11.09
N VAL A 92 -22.27 -12.27 11.33
CA VAL A 92 -23.10 -13.23 10.57
C VAL A 92 -23.05 -12.97 9.06
N ALA A 93 -22.94 -11.70 8.65
CA ALA A 93 -22.76 -11.33 7.24
C ALA A 93 -21.47 -11.92 6.64
N ARG A 94 -20.36 -11.86 7.39
CA ARG A 94 -19.08 -12.44 6.96
C ARG A 94 -19.10 -13.96 6.92
N VAL A 95 -19.73 -14.59 7.91
CA VAL A 95 -19.95 -16.05 7.91
C VAL A 95 -20.73 -16.47 6.67
N ARG A 96 -21.79 -15.72 6.32
CA ARG A 96 -22.58 -15.98 5.10
C ARG A 96 -21.73 -15.87 3.83
N GLU A 97 -20.84 -14.88 3.74
CA GLU A 97 -19.94 -14.74 2.59
C GLU A 97 -18.99 -15.94 2.45
N TYR A 98 -18.36 -16.38 3.53
CA TYR A 98 -17.41 -17.51 3.48
C TYR A 98 -18.07 -18.86 3.17
N VAL A 99 -19.34 -19.03 3.53
CA VAL A 99 -20.14 -20.22 3.19
C VAL A 99 -20.65 -20.18 1.75
N LEU A 100 -20.98 -19.00 1.21
CA LEU A 100 -21.48 -18.85 -0.17
C LEU A 100 -20.38 -18.84 -1.22
N ASP A 101 -19.16 -18.45 -0.85
CA ASP A 101 -18.02 -18.45 -1.75
C ASP A 101 -17.50 -19.88 -1.92
N ASP A 102 -18.09 -20.69 -2.79
CA ASP A 102 -17.66 -22.08 -3.08
C ASP A 102 -16.43 -22.17 -4.02
N GLY A 103 -15.80 -21.03 -4.35
CA GLY A 103 -14.79 -20.93 -5.42
C GLY A 103 -13.34 -21.07 -4.96
N GLY A 104 -12.85 -22.30 -4.78
CA GLY A 104 -11.43 -22.57 -4.62
C GLY A 104 -11.10 -24.03 -4.37
N SER A 105 -11.23 -24.85 -5.41
CA SER A 105 -10.84 -26.27 -5.49
C SER A 105 -9.56 -26.60 -4.69
N LEU A 106 -9.73 -27.26 -3.55
CA LEU A 106 -8.68 -28.07 -2.94
C LEU A 106 -8.46 -29.28 -3.84
N LYS A 107 -7.49 -29.17 -4.76
CA LYS A 107 -6.88 -30.35 -5.39
C LYS A 107 -6.11 -31.07 -4.28
N PRO A 108 -6.45 -32.31 -3.88
CA PRO A 108 -5.74 -32.99 -2.81
C PRO A 108 -4.32 -33.30 -3.28
N ALA A 109 -3.32 -32.67 -2.64
CA ALA A 109 -1.92 -33.02 -2.77
C ALA A 109 -1.66 -34.31 -1.96
N HIS A 110 -2.17 -35.43 -2.43
CA HIS A 110 -1.76 -36.76 -1.96
C HIS A 110 -1.61 -37.71 -3.14
N SER A 111 -0.37 -37.79 -3.62
CA SER A 111 0.19 -39.01 -4.19
C SER A 111 1.60 -39.13 -3.62
N ALA A 112 1.74 -40.04 -2.66
CA ALA A 112 3.00 -40.40 -2.02
C ALA A 112 4.04 -40.87 -3.05
N PRO A 113 5.35 -40.69 -2.79
CA PRO A 113 6.38 -41.35 -3.58
C PRO A 113 6.35 -42.86 -3.28
N THR A 114 5.89 -43.65 -4.25
CA THR A 114 6.10 -45.09 -4.26
C THR A 114 7.59 -45.36 -4.38
N HIS A 115 8.18 -45.80 -3.27
CA HIS A 115 9.51 -46.40 -3.22
C HIS A 115 9.42 -47.76 -3.93
N GLU A 116 9.72 -47.80 -5.23
CA GLU A 116 9.97 -49.08 -5.90
C GLU A 116 11.40 -49.53 -5.63
N ALA A 117 11.49 -50.46 -4.68
CA ALA A 117 12.67 -51.28 -4.43
C ALA A 117 12.91 -52.21 -5.63
N GLY A 118 13.78 -51.79 -6.56
CA GLY A 118 14.33 -52.65 -7.61
C GLY A 118 15.49 -53.49 -7.08
N CYS A 119 15.19 -54.52 -6.30
CA CYS A 119 16.08 -55.66 -6.10
C CYS A 119 16.05 -56.53 -7.37
N ALA A 120 17.13 -56.54 -8.14
CA ALA A 120 17.39 -57.61 -9.09
C ALA A 120 18.90 -57.80 -9.22
N GLY A 121 19.44 -58.68 -8.36
CA GLY A 121 20.63 -59.43 -8.73
C GLY A 121 20.26 -60.43 -9.82
N ARG A 122 21.15 -60.60 -10.79
CA ARG A 122 21.35 -61.90 -11.44
C ARG A 122 22.75 -61.94 -12.03
N ASP A 123 23.53 -62.84 -11.43
CA ASP A 123 24.77 -63.38 -11.96
C ASP A 123 24.60 -63.89 -13.40
N GLU A 124 25.56 -63.57 -14.26
CA GLU A 124 26.22 -64.45 -15.24
C GLU A 124 27.35 -63.70 -15.98
#